data_AF-A0A1D7VYK2-F1
#
_entry.id   AF-A0A1D7VYK2-F1
#
_cell.length_a   1.000
_cell.length_b   1.000
_cell.length_c   1.000
_cell.angle_alpha   90.00
_cell.angle_beta   90.00
_cell.angle_gamma   90.00
#
_symmetry.space_group_name_H-M   'P 1'
#
loop_
_entity.id
_entity.type
_entity.pdbx_description
1 polymer ?
#
loop_
_entity_poly.entity_id
_entity_poly.type
_entity_poly.pdbx_seq_one_letter_code
_entity_poly.pdbx_strand_id
1 'polypeptide(L)'
;MVEGRSKAAFKTWLADRDDAFRDAVEVVAMDGFTGFKTAAAEEIPDAVTVMDPFHVVRLAGDALDRCRRRVQLAIHGHRGFRDDPLYKSRRTLHTGADLLTDKQSDRLRALFVDDAHVEVEATWGVYQRMIAAYRHEDRQRGRELMEKLITDLSAGVPKVLTELTALGRTLKKRATDVLAYFERPGTTNGPTEALNGRLEHLRGSALGFRNLTNYIARSLLETGGFRPQLLHPRLG
;
A
#
# COMPACT_ATOMS: atom_id res chain seq x y z
N MET A 1 5.59 10.27 -19.23
CA MET A 1 5.04 8.96 -18.78
C MET A 1 5.99 7.89 -19.30
N VAL A 2 6.48 6.99 -18.44
CA VAL A 2 7.41 5.92 -18.84
C VAL A 2 6.60 4.67 -19.16
N GLU A 3 6.86 4.04 -20.29
CA GLU A 3 6.12 2.85 -20.72
C GLU A 3 6.60 1.60 -19.95
N GLY A 4 5.64 0.83 -19.42
CA GLY A 4 5.89 -0.43 -18.74
C GLY A 4 6.20 -0.31 -17.24
N ARG A 5 5.93 -1.40 -16.50
CA ARG A 5 6.25 -1.56 -15.08
C ARG A 5 7.36 -2.58 -14.92
N SER A 6 8.59 -2.21 -15.29
CA SER A 6 9.75 -3.09 -15.23
C SER A 6 10.97 -2.39 -14.64
N LYS A 7 11.91 -3.19 -14.10
CA LYS A 7 13.23 -2.69 -13.68
C LYS A 7 13.91 -1.96 -14.84
N ALA A 8 13.88 -2.55 -16.05
CA ALA A 8 14.54 -2.00 -17.22
C ALA A 8 14.00 -0.61 -17.60
N ALA A 9 12.67 -0.46 -17.64
CA ALA A 9 12.04 0.83 -17.97
C ALA A 9 12.43 1.94 -16.99
N PHE A 10 12.40 1.63 -15.68
CA PHE A 10 12.78 2.61 -14.66
C PHE A 10 14.29 2.92 -14.66
N LYS A 11 15.12 1.89 -14.85
CA LYS A 11 16.57 2.03 -14.94
C LYS A 11 16.96 2.90 -16.13
N THR A 12 16.46 2.59 -17.33
CA THR A 12 16.72 3.40 -18.53
C THR A 12 16.28 4.83 -18.32
N TRP A 13 15.09 5.05 -17.76
CA TRP A 13 14.61 6.40 -17.50
C TRP A 13 15.49 7.19 -16.52
N LEU A 14 16.05 6.55 -15.49
CA LEU A 14 17.00 7.17 -14.56
C LEU A 14 18.34 7.44 -15.24
N ALA A 15 18.86 6.50 -16.01
CA ALA A 15 20.13 6.63 -16.73
C ALA A 15 20.08 7.74 -17.82
N ASP A 16 18.89 8.04 -18.36
CA ASP A 16 18.67 9.13 -19.30
C ASP A 16 18.61 10.52 -18.64
N ARG A 17 18.80 10.62 -17.32
CA ARG A 17 18.92 11.91 -16.59
C ARG A 17 20.38 12.30 -16.47
N ASP A 18 20.63 13.60 -16.37
CA ASP A 18 21.97 14.11 -16.10
C ASP A 18 22.41 13.77 -14.67
N ASP A 19 23.73 13.81 -14.45
CA ASP A 19 24.33 13.51 -13.14
C ASP A 19 23.82 14.49 -12.09
N ALA A 20 23.69 15.77 -12.44
CA ALA A 20 23.17 16.80 -11.54
C ALA A 20 21.77 16.47 -11.01
N PHE A 21 20.87 15.94 -11.84
CA PHE A 21 19.55 15.48 -11.41
C PHE A 21 19.68 14.29 -10.46
N ARG A 22 20.47 13.27 -10.82
CA ARG A 22 20.61 12.04 -10.05
C ARG A 22 21.20 12.30 -8.66
N ASP A 23 22.24 13.11 -8.60
CA ASP A 23 22.94 13.49 -7.38
C ASP A 23 22.06 14.36 -6.45
N ALA A 24 21.08 15.07 -7.02
CA ALA A 24 20.11 15.85 -6.25
C ALA A 24 18.97 15.01 -5.65
N VAL A 25 18.82 13.72 -6.03
CA VAL A 25 17.76 12.86 -5.48
C VAL A 25 18.16 12.34 -4.10
N GLU A 26 17.57 12.91 -3.05
CA GLU A 26 17.82 12.45 -1.68
C GLU A 26 16.93 11.28 -1.24
N VAL A 27 15.70 11.19 -1.76
CA VAL A 27 14.71 10.19 -1.33
C VAL A 27 13.88 9.68 -2.50
N VAL A 28 13.64 8.37 -2.53
CA VAL A 28 12.74 7.72 -3.49
C VAL A 28 11.64 6.99 -2.75
N ALA A 29 10.43 7.57 -2.73
CA ALA A 29 9.24 6.88 -2.28
C ALA A 29 8.71 5.96 -3.39
N MET A 30 8.66 4.65 -3.13
CA MET A 30 8.34 3.65 -4.13
C MET A 30 7.35 2.60 -3.63
N ASP A 31 6.77 1.88 -4.59
CA ASP A 31 5.94 0.73 -4.30
C ASP A 31 6.77 -0.47 -3.79
N GLY A 32 6.07 -1.54 -3.41
CA GLY A 32 6.72 -2.78 -2.98
C GLY A 32 7.43 -3.57 -4.10
N PHE A 33 7.47 -3.09 -5.35
CA PHE A 33 8.05 -3.81 -6.47
C PHE A 33 9.58 -3.87 -6.34
N THR A 34 10.13 -5.09 -6.35
CA THR A 34 11.58 -5.30 -6.17
C THR A 34 12.38 -4.67 -7.31
N GLY A 35 11.84 -4.65 -8.53
CA GLY A 35 12.53 -4.07 -9.68
C GLY A 35 12.84 -2.59 -9.53
N PHE A 36 11.96 -1.81 -8.88
CA PHE A 36 12.22 -0.39 -8.64
C PHE A 36 13.29 -0.16 -7.59
N LYS A 37 13.28 -0.96 -6.51
CA LYS A 37 14.36 -0.92 -5.51
C LYS A 37 15.72 -1.19 -6.15
N THR A 38 15.82 -2.23 -6.98
CA THR A 38 17.09 -2.57 -7.62
C THR A 38 17.56 -1.49 -8.60
N ALA A 39 16.65 -0.90 -9.38
CA ALA A 39 17.02 0.20 -10.28
C ALA A 39 17.46 1.46 -9.51
N ALA A 40 16.76 1.83 -8.43
CA ALA A 40 17.16 2.96 -7.60
C ALA A 40 18.54 2.74 -6.97
N ALA A 41 18.79 1.56 -6.40
CA ALA A 41 20.09 1.25 -5.81
C ALA A 41 21.25 1.21 -6.83
N GLU A 42 20.97 0.94 -8.11
CA GLU A 42 21.97 0.94 -9.17
C GLU A 42 22.26 2.34 -9.73
N GLU A 43 21.24 3.19 -9.88
CA GLU A 43 21.35 4.47 -10.61
C GLU A 43 21.43 5.70 -9.70
N ILE A 44 20.92 5.61 -8.47
CA ILE A 44 20.90 6.69 -7.45
C ILE A 44 21.22 6.09 -6.08
N PRO A 45 22.45 5.56 -5.88
CA PRO A 45 22.81 4.77 -4.70
C PRO A 45 22.77 5.57 -3.38
N ASP A 46 22.95 6.89 -3.45
CA ASP A 46 22.93 7.78 -2.28
C ASP A 46 21.52 8.16 -1.83
N ALA A 47 20.50 7.88 -2.66
CA ALA A 47 19.11 8.18 -2.34
C ALA A 47 18.54 7.18 -1.34
N VAL A 48 17.88 7.68 -0.30
CA VAL A 48 17.17 6.83 0.67
C VAL A 48 15.91 6.26 0.02
N THR A 49 15.81 4.93 -0.05
CA THR A 49 14.60 4.27 -0.55
C THR A 49 13.56 4.14 0.56
N VAL A 50 12.36 4.69 0.34
CA VAL A 50 11.22 4.59 1.26
C VAL A 50 10.13 3.73 0.63
N MET A 51 9.67 2.70 1.33
CA MET A 51 8.49 1.94 0.91
C MET A 51 7.24 2.65 1.42
N ASP A 52 6.34 3.00 0.50
CA ASP A 52 5.16 3.79 0.87
C ASP A 52 4.28 3.07 1.91
N PRO A 53 3.85 3.75 3.01
CA PRO A 53 3.01 3.16 4.04
C PRO A 53 1.73 2.51 3.53
N PHE A 54 1.09 3.07 2.49
CA PHE A 54 -0.10 2.48 1.87
C PHE A 54 0.19 1.08 1.34
N HIS A 55 1.33 0.90 0.65
CA HIS A 55 1.71 -0.41 0.14
C HIS A 55 2.10 -1.39 1.26
N VAL A 56 2.73 -0.90 2.33
CA VAL A 56 3.06 -1.73 3.50
C VAL A 56 1.80 -2.20 4.23
N VAL A 57 0.86 -1.29 4.49
CA VAL A 57 -0.44 -1.61 5.10
C VAL A 57 -1.25 -2.54 4.21
N ARG A 58 -1.20 -2.34 2.88
CA ARG A 58 -1.85 -3.23 1.91
C ARG A 58 -1.31 -4.66 1.99
N LEU A 59 0.00 -4.87 2.17
CA LEU A 59 0.55 -6.23 2.36
C LEU A 59 -0.06 -6.93 3.57
N ALA A 60 -0.20 -6.22 4.70
CA ALA A 60 -0.83 -6.77 5.89
C ALA A 60 -2.34 -7.00 5.69
N GLY A 61 -3.03 -6.08 5.02
CA GLY A 61 -4.44 -6.23 4.65
C GLY A 61 -4.68 -7.45 3.75
N ASP A 62 -3.83 -7.66 2.73
CA ASP A 62 -3.90 -8.82 1.84
C ASP A 62 -3.59 -10.14 2.58
N ALA A 63 -2.71 -10.11 3.59
CA ALA A 63 -2.47 -11.25 4.47
C ALA A 63 -3.71 -11.57 5.32
N LEU A 64 -4.34 -10.56 5.93
CA LEU A 64 -5.59 -10.70 6.68
C LEU A 64 -6.72 -11.26 5.82
N ASP A 65 -6.87 -10.75 4.61
CA ASP A 65 -7.92 -11.21 3.70
C ASP A 65 -7.71 -12.63 3.20
N ARG A 66 -6.45 -13.05 3.01
CA ARG A 66 -6.11 -14.45 2.68
C ARG A 66 -6.41 -15.37 3.87
N CYS A 67 -5.94 -15.03 5.06
CA CYS A 67 -6.20 -15.79 6.28
C CYS A 67 -7.69 -15.97 6.51
N ARG A 68 -8.45 -14.86 6.45
CA ARG A 68 -9.91 -14.87 6.59
C ARG A 68 -10.59 -15.79 5.59
N ARG A 69 -10.20 -15.73 4.31
CA ARG A 69 -10.78 -16.62 3.27
C ARG A 69 -10.42 -18.08 3.48
N ARG A 70 -9.20 -18.39 3.91
CA ARG A 70 -8.74 -19.74 4.17
C ARG A 70 -9.49 -20.35 5.36
N VAL A 71 -9.55 -19.64 6.49
CA VAL A 71 -10.28 -20.08 7.69
C VAL A 71 -11.76 -20.26 7.37
N GLN A 72 -12.37 -19.32 6.64
CA GLN A 72 -13.77 -19.43 6.23
C GLN A 72 -14.03 -20.67 5.36
N LEU A 73 -13.13 -20.98 4.42
CA LEU A 73 -13.22 -22.19 3.61
C LEU A 73 -13.09 -23.46 4.46
N ALA A 74 -12.21 -23.45 5.46
CA ALA A 74 -12.01 -24.58 6.37
C ALA A 74 -13.25 -24.82 7.26
N ILE A 75 -13.89 -23.76 7.76
CA ILE A 75 -15.07 -23.87 8.63
C ILE A 75 -16.32 -24.29 7.84
N HIS A 76 -16.56 -23.69 6.67
CA HIS A 76 -17.84 -23.83 5.96
C HIS A 76 -17.78 -24.68 4.69
N GLY A 77 -16.58 -25.06 4.21
CA GLY A 77 -16.41 -25.81 2.97
C GLY A 77 -16.64 -24.99 1.69
N HIS A 78 -16.92 -23.69 1.80
CA HIS A 78 -17.11 -22.79 0.67
C HIS A 78 -16.48 -21.41 0.89
N ARG A 79 -16.33 -20.66 -0.20
CA ARG A 79 -15.92 -19.26 -0.14
C ARG A 79 -17.11 -18.39 0.23
N GLY A 80 -16.97 -17.56 1.26
CA GLY A 80 -17.50 -16.18 1.24
C GLY A 80 -19.00 -15.94 0.98
N PHE A 81 -19.95 -16.36 1.82
CA PHE A 81 -21.36 -15.92 1.68
C PHE A 81 -21.73 -14.74 2.56
N ARG A 82 -22.84 -14.06 2.17
CA ARG A 82 -23.37 -12.89 2.87
C ARG A 82 -23.58 -13.15 4.35
N ASP A 83 -23.98 -14.37 4.73
CA ASP A 83 -24.34 -14.69 6.10
C ASP A 83 -23.23 -15.19 7.00
N ASP A 84 -22.09 -15.55 6.41
CA ASP A 84 -20.94 -16.06 7.13
C ASP A 84 -20.33 -14.97 8.03
N PRO A 85 -20.06 -15.26 9.33
CA PRO A 85 -19.56 -14.27 10.28
C PRO A 85 -18.30 -13.52 9.81
N LEU A 86 -17.31 -14.26 9.31
CA LEU A 86 -16.06 -13.68 8.79
C LEU A 86 -16.29 -12.82 7.55
N TYR A 87 -17.22 -13.20 6.66
CA TYR A 87 -17.51 -12.41 5.46
C TYR A 87 -18.27 -11.12 5.81
N LYS A 88 -19.22 -11.20 6.76
CA LYS A 88 -19.95 -10.02 7.27
C LYS A 88 -19.00 -8.98 7.87
N SER A 89 -17.99 -9.43 8.61
CA SER A 89 -17.05 -8.56 9.33
C SER A 89 -15.88 -8.05 8.47
N ARG A 90 -15.78 -8.46 7.19
CA ARG A 90 -14.61 -8.18 6.33
C ARG A 90 -14.20 -6.70 6.27
N ARG A 91 -15.15 -5.76 6.26
CA ARG A 91 -14.84 -4.32 6.21
C ARG A 91 -14.39 -3.79 7.58
N THR A 92 -15.06 -4.25 8.63
CA THR A 92 -14.72 -3.89 10.01
C THR A 92 -13.33 -4.37 10.40
N LEU A 93 -12.91 -5.55 9.91
CA LEU A 93 -11.56 -6.08 10.10
C LEU A 93 -10.46 -5.17 9.53
N HIS A 94 -10.73 -4.42 8.46
CA HIS A 94 -9.79 -3.45 7.86
C HIS A 94 -9.92 -2.04 8.46
N THR A 95 -10.83 -1.82 9.41
CA THR A 95 -10.96 -0.52 10.07
C THR A 95 -9.95 -0.46 11.22
N GLY A 96 -9.24 0.66 11.35
CA GLY A 96 -8.34 0.88 12.49
C GLY A 96 -9.11 0.81 13.81
N ALA A 97 -8.55 0.13 14.81
CA ALA A 97 -9.23 -0.17 16.07
C ALA A 97 -9.66 1.11 16.83
N ASP A 98 -8.89 2.19 16.69
CA ASP A 98 -9.15 3.55 17.17
C ASP A 98 -10.34 4.24 16.48
N LEU A 99 -10.75 3.75 15.31
CA LEU A 99 -11.86 4.29 14.51
C LEU A 99 -13.11 3.40 14.54
N LEU A 100 -13.07 2.29 15.28
CA LEU A 100 -14.23 1.42 15.44
C LEU A 100 -15.24 2.07 16.37
N THR A 101 -16.52 2.01 16.01
CA THR A 101 -17.60 2.32 16.96
C THR A 101 -17.72 1.22 18.00
N ASP A 102 -18.27 1.52 19.18
CA ASP A 102 -18.48 0.52 20.25
C ASP A 102 -19.21 -0.73 19.72
N LYS A 103 -20.25 -0.53 18.91
CA LYS A 103 -21.00 -1.60 18.27
C LYS A 103 -20.14 -2.46 17.33
N GLN A 104 -19.21 -1.86 16.60
CA GLN A 104 -18.29 -2.60 15.73
C GLN A 104 -17.25 -3.37 16.55
N SER A 105 -16.71 -2.75 17.60
CA SER A 105 -15.79 -3.37 18.55
C SER A 105 -16.42 -4.58 19.25
N ASP A 106 -17.64 -4.45 19.77
CA ASP A 106 -18.36 -5.56 20.42
C ASP A 106 -18.67 -6.69 19.46
N ARG A 107 -18.99 -6.37 18.19
CA ARG A 107 -19.18 -7.38 17.15
C ARG A 107 -17.90 -8.15 16.85
N LEU A 108 -16.74 -7.49 16.81
CA LEU A 108 -15.46 -8.17 16.62
C LEU A 108 -15.08 -9.01 17.84
N ARG A 109 -15.30 -8.49 19.06
CA ARG A 109 -15.11 -9.28 20.29
C ARG A 109 -15.95 -10.55 20.27
N ALA A 110 -17.25 -10.44 19.97
CA ALA A 110 -18.14 -11.59 19.84
C ALA A 110 -17.72 -12.55 18.72
N LEU A 111 -17.20 -12.03 17.60
CA LEU A 111 -16.68 -12.86 16.50
C LEU A 111 -15.48 -13.71 16.95
N PHE A 112 -14.59 -13.15 17.77
CA PHE A 112 -13.36 -13.82 18.21
C PHE A 112 -13.51 -14.67 19.47
N VAL A 113 -14.72 -14.80 20.04
CA VAL A 113 -15.00 -15.79 21.11
C VAL A 113 -14.87 -17.23 20.58
N ASP A 114 -15.10 -17.44 19.29
CA ASP A 114 -14.96 -18.75 18.66
C ASP A 114 -13.48 -19.02 18.30
N ASP A 115 -12.90 -20.06 18.92
CA ASP A 115 -11.52 -20.51 18.69
C ASP A 115 -11.25 -20.85 17.21
N ALA A 116 -12.28 -21.18 16.43
CA ALA A 116 -12.14 -21.38 14.98
C ALA A 116 -11.65 -20.11 14.25
N HIS A 117 -11.80 -18.93 14.86
CA HIS A 117 -11.35 -17.66 14.31
C HIS A 117 -10.00 -17.17 14.84
N VAL A 118 -9.32 -17.92 15.73
CA VAL A 118 -8.08 -17.49 16.41
C VAL A 118 -6.98 -17.06 15.43
N GLU A 119 -6.86 -17.72 14.28
CA GLU A 119 -5.87 -17.36 13.27
C GLU A 119 -6.18 -16.00 12.61
N VAL A 120 -7.46 -15.71 12.40
CA VAL A 120 -7.91 -14.42 11.86
C VAL A 120 -7.72 -13.32 12.90
N GLU A 121 -8.02 -13.60 14.18
CA GLU A 121 -7.79 -12.67 15.27
C GLU A 121 -6.31 -12.29 15.40
N ALA A 122 -5.42 -13.29 15.41
CA ALA A 122 -3.97 -13.06 15.48
C ALA A 122 -3.48 -12.21 14.29
N THR A 123 -3.97 -12.52 13.08
CA THR A 123 -3.62 -11.77 11.86
C THR A 123 -4.19 -10.35 11.89
N TRP A 124 -5.40 -10.17 12.41
CA TRP A 124 -6.01 -8.87 12.61
C TRP A 124 -5.23 -8.04 13.63
N GLY A 125 -4.79 -8.64 14.74
CA GLY A 125 -3.95 -7.97 15.74
C GLY A 125 -2.63 -7.43 15.15
N VAL A 126 -1.97 -8.20 14.29
CA VAL A 126 -0.77 -7.73 13.55
C VAL A 126 -1.09 -6.57 12.64
N TYR A 127 -2.19 -6.66 11.89
CA TYR A 127 -2.66 -5.56 11.03
C TYR A 127 -2.91 -4.28 11.85
N GLN A 128 -3.59 -4.39 12.99
CA GLN A 128 -3.89 -3.24 13.87
C GLN A 128 -2.61 -2.64 14.49
N ARG A 129 -1.66 -3.46 14.93
CA ARG A 129 -0.35 -2.98 15.41
C ARG A 129 0.40 -2.19 14.33
N MET A 130 0.31 -2.61 13.06
CA MET A 130 0.92 -1.91 11.95
C MET A 130 0.25 -0.56 11.69
N ILE A 131 -1.09 -0.51 11.73
CA ILE A 131 -1.86 0.75 11.62
C ILE A 131 -1.48 1.70 12.76
N ALA A 132 -1.44 1.20 14.00
CA ALA A 132 -1.09 1.98 15.17
C ALA A 132 0.32 2.57 15.08
N ALA A 133 1.30 1.81 14.59
CA ALA A 133 2.66 2.29 14.39
C ALA A 133 2.71 3.48 13.40
N TYR A 134 2.02 3.39 12.25
CA TYR A 134 1.99 4.48 11.27
C TYR A 134 1.17 5.70 11.71
N ARG A 135 0.15 5.52 12.54
CA ARG A 135 -0.69 6.60 13.06
C ARG A 135 -0.16 7.24 14.33
N HIS A 136 0.89 6.67 14.92
CA HIS A 136 1.45 7.19 16.16
C HIS A 136 1.92 8.64 15.97
N GLU A 137 1.53 9.52 16.91
CA GLU A 137 1.85 10.95 16.85
C GLU A 137 3.37 11.18 16.92
N ASP A 138 4.01 10.54 17.90
CA ASP A 138 5.48 10.46 17.98
C ASP A 138 6.03 9.46 16.97
N ARG A 139 6.87 9.95 16.06
CA ARG A 139 7.48 9.17 14.99
C ARG A 139 8.58 8.24 15.44
N GLN A 140 9.37 8.64 16.43
CA GLN A 140 10.36 7.75 17.02
C GLN A 140 9.65 6.57 17.66
N ARG A 141 8.56 6.84 18.38
CA ARG A 141 7.76 5.78 18.97
C ARG A 141 7.07 4.90 17.91
N GLY A 142 6.52 5.49 16.85
CA GLY A 142 5.97 4.75 15.71
C GLY A 142 7.00 3.82 15.06
N ARG A 143 8.24 4.30 14.88
CA ARG A 143 9.38 3.53 14.36
C ARG A 143 9.70 2.34 15.26
N GLU A 144 9.81 2.56 16.58
CA GLU A 144 10.05 1.49 17.55
C GLU A 144 8.95 0.42 17.53
N LEU A 145 7.68 0.83 17.42
CA LEU A 145 6.55 -0.09 17.32
C LEU A 145 6.61 -0.93 16.04
N MET A 146 6.94 -0.30 14.91
CA MET A 146 7.11 -0.99 13.63
C MET A 146 8.31 -1.94 13.66
N GLU A 147 9.46 -1.50 14.18
CA GLU A 147 10.67 -2.30 14.31
C GLU A 147 10.45 -3.52 15.20
N LYS A 148 9.76 -3.33 16.32
CA LYS A 148 9.33 -4.43 17.19
C LYS A 148 8.40 -5.40 16.45
N LEU A 149 7.43 -4.90 15.68
CA LEU A 149 6.53 -5.75 14.88
C LEU A 149 7.29 -6.57 13.84
N ILE A 150 8.25 -5.96 13.13
CA ILE A 150 9.08 -6.68 12.16
C ILE A 150 9.91 -7.74 12.85
N THR A 151 10.49 -7.42 14.01
CA THR A 151 11.28 -8.35 14.83
C THR A 151 10.43 -9.54 15.30
N ASP A 152 9.26 -9.29 15.88
CA ASP A 152 8.33 -10.34 16.36
C ASP A 152 7.95 -11.30 15.23
N LEU A 153 7.56 -10.77 14.06
CA LEU A 153 7.19 -11.58 12.90
C LEU A 153 8.38 -12.34 12.31
N SER A 154 9.60 -11.79 12.45
CA SER A 154 10.83 -12.40 11.96
C SER A 154 11.38 -13.49 12.87
N ALA A 155 11.17 -13.37 14.19
CA ALA A 155 11.54 -14.38 15.18
C ALA A 155 10.75 -15.67 14.98
N GLY A 156 9.52 -15.54 14.51
CA GLY A 156 8.68 -16.65 14.09
C GLY A 156 7.28 -16.55 14.67
N VAL A 157 6.31 -16.98 13.87
CA VAL A 157 4.92 -17.15 14.29
C VAL A 157 4.57 -18.63 14.22
N PRO A 158 3.54 -19.10 14.96
CA PRO A 158 3.02 -20.45 14.79
C PRO A 158 2.81 -20.80 13.31
N LYS A 159 3.25 -22.00 12.89
CA LYS A 159 3.25 -22.41 11.47
C LYS A 159 1.87 -22.36 10.81
N VAL A 160 0.82 -22.46 11.62
CA VAL A 160 -0.58 -22.34 11.18
C VAL A 160 -0.88 -20.94 10.61
N LEU A 161 -0.17 -19.90 11.08
CA LEU A 161 -0.29 -18.52 10.60
C LEU A 161 0.56 -18.30 9.33
N THR A 162 0.22 -19.04 8.28
CA THR A 162 0.99 -19.07 7.02
C THR A 162 1.11 -17.68 6.36
N GLU A 163 0.05 -16.89 6.41
CA GLU A 163 0.00 -15.54 5.84
C GLU A 163 0.90 -14.56 6.59
N LEU A 164 0.94 -14.66 7.93
CA LEU A 164 1.84 -13.87 8.75
C LEU A 164 3.30 -14.27 8.57
N THR A 165 3.57 -15.57 8.35
CA THR A 165 4.92 -16.04 8.01
C THR A 165 5.41 -15.40 6.70
N ALA A 166 4.56 -15.35 5.67
CA ALA A 166 4.89 -14.72 4.39
C ALA A 166 5.04 -13.19 4.51
N LEU A 167 4.16 -12.54 5.28
CA LEU A 167 4.25 -11.12 5.59
C LEU A 167 5.57 -10.80 6.31
N GLY A 168 5.91 -11.55 7.36
CA GLY A 168 7.13 -11.38 8.14
C GLY A 168 8.40 -11.46 7.28
N ARG A 169 8.50 -12.46 6.38
CA ARG A 169 9.63 -12.55 5.44
C ARG A 169 9.74 -11.31 4.54
N THR A 170 8.60 -10.80 4.07
CA THR A 170 8.56 -9.63 3.19
C THR A 170 8.99 -8.37 3.93
N LEU A 171 8.45 -8.15 5.13
CA LEU A 171 8.80 -7.02 5.99
C LEU A 171 10.27 -7.07 6.42
N LYS A 172 10.79 -8.25 6.79
CA LYS A 172 12.21 -8.44 7.12
C LYS A 172 13.12 -8.03 5.96
N LYS A 173 12.80 -8.47 4.74
CA LYS A 173 13.58 -8.13 3.53
C LYS A 173 13.56 -6.63 3.20
N ARG A 174 12.48 -5.93 3.58
CA ARG A 174 12.26 -4.51 3.28
C ARG A 174 12.32 -3.63 4.53
N ALA A 175 12.88 -4.12 5.64
CA ALA A 175 12.79 -3.47 6.94
C ALA A 175 13.36 -2.05 6.91
N THR A 176 14.54 -1.88 6.31
CA THR A 176 15.19 -0.58 6.13
C THR A 176 14.26 0.40 5.40
N ASP A 177 13.67 0.00 4.28
CA ASP A 177 12.81 0.86 3.47
C ASP A 177 11.49 1.22 4.18
N VAL A 178 10.96 0.29 4.99
CA VAL A 178 9.75 0.49 5.80
C VAL A 178 10.03 1.47 6.95
N LEU A 179 11.18 1.31 7.62
CA LEU A 179 11.56 2.16 8.76
C LEU A 179 12.01 3.56 8.32
N ALA A 180 12.58 3.70 7.12
CA ALA A 180 13.00 4.98 6.55
C ALA A 180 11.86 6.01 6.46
N TYR A 181 10.61 5.57 6.30
CA TYR A 181 9.44 6.46 6.33
C TYR A 181 9.32 7.26 7.63
N PHE A 182 9.70 6.66 8.77
CA PHE A 182 9.61 7.33 10.08
C PHE A 182 10.68 8.41 10.28
N GLU A 183 11.79 8.32 9.55
CA GLU A 183 12.89 9.29 9.59
C GLU A 183 12.69 10.43 8.56
N ARG A 184 11.97 10.16 7.47
CA ARG A 184 11.65 11.12 6.40
C ARG A 184 10.12 11.24 6.20
N PRO A 185 9.37 11.79 7.16
CA PRO A 185 7.92 11.86 7.04
C PRO A 185 7.48 12.71 5.85
N GLY A 186 6.37 12.32 5.20
CA GLY A 186 5.84 13.00 4.02
C GLY A 186 6.35 12.47 2.69
N THR A 187 7.34 11.57 2.70
CA THR A 187 7.82 10.88 1.49
C THR A 187 6.88 9.72 1.17
N THR A 188 5.71 10.08 0.63
CA THR A 188 4.69 9.13 0.15
C THR A 188 4.55 9.26 -1.36
N ASN A 189 4.25 8.16 -2.04
CA ASN A 189 3.83 8.17 -3.44
C ASN A 189 2.35 8.56 -3.59
N GLY A 190 1.66 8.92 -2.50
CA GLY A 190 0.24 9.27 -2.46
C GLY A 190 -0.20 10.33 -3.51
N PRO A 191 0.50 11.47 -3.68
CA PRO A 191 0.18 12.42 -4.73
C PRO A 191 0.28 11.83 -6.14
N THR A 192 1.31 11.00 -6.38
CA THR A 192 1.51 10.28 -7.65
C THR A 192 0.41 9.25 -7.87
N GLU A 193 0.00 8.52 -6.83
CA GLU A 193 -1.11 7.57 -6.87
C GLU A 193 -2.46 8.26 -7.12
N ALA A 194 -2.68 9.44 -6.54
CA ALA A 194 -3.88 10.25 -6.80
C ALA A 194 -3.94 10.71 -8.27
N LEU A 195 -2.81 11.13 -8.83
CA LEU A 195 -2.69 11.43 -10.26
C LEU A 195 -2.95 10.18 -11.11
N ASN A 196 -2.29 9.06 -10.81
CA ASN A 196 -2.51 7.79 -11.51
C ASN A 196 -3.99 7.37 -11.48
N GLY A 197 -4.67 7.51 -10.35
CA GLY A 197 -6.10 7.24 -10.21
C GLY A 197 -6.97 8.10 -11.14
N ARG A 198 -6.63 9.39 -11.29
CA ARG A 198 -7.31 10.28 -12.26
C ARG A 198 -7.05 9.83 -13.70
N LEU A 199 -5.81 9.46 -14.03
CA LEU A 199 -5.46 8.99 -15.37
C LEU A 199 -6.14 7.65 -15.72
N GLU A 200 -6.30 6.76 -14.74
CA GLU A 200 -7.04 5.51 -14.87
C GLU A 200 -8.53 5.76 -15.06
N HIS A 201 -9.12 6.70 -14.33
CA HIS A 201 -10.51 7.13 -14.54
C HIS A 201 -10.71 7.70 -15.94
N LEU A 202 -9.82 8.58 -16.39
CA LEU A 202 -9.82 9.13 -17.74
C LEU A 202 -9.76 8.01 -18.79
N ARG A 203 -8.88 7.02 -18.62
CA ARG A 203 -8.81 5.87 -19.52
C ARG A 203 -10.12 5.08 -19.57
N GLY A 204 -10.77 4.87 -18.42
CA GLY A 204 -12.07 4.23 -18.31
C GLY A 204 -13.16 5.01 -19.07
N SER A 205 -13.25 6.32 -18.83
CA SER A 205 -14.22 7.20 -19.48
C SER A 205 -14.00 7.32 -20.99
N ALA A 206 -12.76 7.25 -21.45
CA ALA A 206 -12.41 7.29 -22.87
C ALA A 206 -12.56 5.94 -23.60
N LEU A 207 -12.91 4.85 -22.89
CA LEU A 207 -12.92 3.47 -23.42
C LEU A 207 -11.56 3.03 -23.99
N GLY A 208 -10.48 3.54 -23.39
CA GLY A 208 -9.11 3.29 -23.81
C GLY A 208 -8.59 4.25 -24.88
N PHE A 209 -7.25 4.32 -24.99
CA PHE A 209 -6.56 5.12 -26.00
C PHE A 209 -5.79 4.20 -26.93
N ARG A 210 -5.88 4.45 -28.24
CA ARG A 210 -5.12 3.72 -29.27
C ARG A 210 -3.79 4.38 -29.62
N ASN A 211 -3.56 5.61 -29.14
CA ASN A 211 -2.42 6.44 -29.47
C ASN A 211 -1.86 7.08 -28.20
N LEU A 212 -0.57 6.85 -27.92
CA LEU A 212 0.12 7.34 -26.73
C LEU A 212 0.18 8.87 -26.68
N THR A 213 0.39 9.54 -27.82
CA THR A 213 0.39 11.01 -27.90
C THR A 213 -0.94 11.59 -27.48
N ASN A 214 -2.06 11.01 -27.95
CA ASN A 214 -3.40 11.43 -27.55
C ASN A 214 -3.66 11.18 -26.06
N TYR A 215 -3.16 10.05 -25.55
CA TYR A 215 -3.25 9.75 -24.12
C TYR A 215 -2.48 10.77 -23.27
N ILE A 216 -1.25 11.10 -23.64
CA ILE A 216 -0.42 12.09 -22.95
C ILE A 216 -1.09 13.47 -23.01
N ALA A 217 -1.53 13.91 -24.19
CA ALA A 217 -2.18 15.21 -24.36
C ALA A 217 -3.44 15.32 -23.48
N ARG A 218 -4.28 14.29 -23.48
CA ARG A 218 -5.51 14.28 -22.66
C ARG A 218 -5.20 14.22 -21.17
N SER A 219 -4.19 13.44 -20.77
CA SER A 219 -3.70 13.38 -19.39
C SER A 219 -3.25 14.76 -18.92
N LEU A 220 -2.43 15.46 -19.70
CA LEU A 220 -1.95 16.80 -19.39
C LEU A 220 -3.09 17.83 -19.31
N LEU A 221 -4.07 17.77 -20.22
CA LEU A 221 -5.23 18.68 -20.19
C LEU A 221 -6.08 18.49 -18.92
N GLU A 222 -6.29 17.24 -18.49
CA GLU A 222 -7.19 16.92 -17.38
C GLU A 222 -6.52 17.04 -16.01
N THR A 223 -5.24 16.68 -15.90
CA THR A 223 -4.52 16.68 -14.62
C THR A 223 -3.47 17.79 -14.48
N GLY A 224 -3.09 18.46 -15.57
CA GLY A 224 -2.08 19.52 -15.59
C GLY A 224 -2.57 20.89 -15.13
N GLY A 225 -3.82 21.00 -14.64
CA GLY A 225 -4.35 22.25 -14.10
C GLY A 225 -4.73 23.28 -15.17
N PHE A 226 -4.89 22.87 -16.43
CA PHE A 226 -5.46 23.72 -17.46
C PHE A 226 -6.87 24.13 -17.05
N ARG A 227 -7.05 25.41 -16.68
CA ARG A 227 -8.36 26.01 -16.57
C ARG A 227 -8.80 26.34 -17.99
N PRO A 228 -9.86 25.73 -18.55
CA PRO A 228 -10.47 26.30 -19.74
C PRO A 228 -10.96 27.68 -19.33
N GLN A 229 -10.22 28.73 -19.70
CA GLN A 229 -10.82 30.05 -19.80
C GLN A 229 -12.01 29.82 -20.71
N LEU A 230 -13.21 29.99 -20.16
CA LEU A 230 -14.47 29.80 -20.88
C LEU A 230 -14.37 30.60 -22.18
N LEU A 231 -14.06 29.91 -23.28
CA LEU A 231 -14.19 30.42 -24.64
C LEU A 231 -15.68 30.41 -24.98
N HIS A 232 -16.44 31.21 -24.25
CA HIS A 232 -17.69 31.75 -24.76
C HIS A 232 -17.37 33.19 -25.15
N PRO A 233 -17.10 33.47 -26.44
CA PRO A 233 -17.37 34.80 -26.94
C PRO A 233 -18.85 35.04 -26.64
N ARG A 234 -19.15 36.10 -25.89
CA ARG A 234 -20.51 36.60 -25.77
C ARG A 234 -21.00 36.83 -27.20
N LEU A 235 -21.91 35.98 -27.67
CA LEU A 235 -22.75 36.29 -28.80
C LEU A 235 -23.67 37.41 -28.31
N GLY A 236 -23.26 38.64 -28.60
CA GLY A 236 -24.14 39.81 -28.60
C GLY A 236 -24.92 39.88 -29.90
#